data_AF-A0A353NIE6-F1
#
_entry.id   AF-A0A353NIE6-F1
#
_cell.length_a   1.000
_cell.length_b   1.000
_cell.length_c   1.000
_cell.angle_alpha   90.00
_cell.angle_beta   90.00
_cell.angle_gamma   90.00
#
_symmetry.space_group_name_H-M   'P 1'
#
loop_
_entity.id
_entity.type
_entity.pdbx_description
1 polymer ?
#
loop_
_entity_poly.entity_id
_entity_poly.type
_entity_poly.pdbx_seq_one_letter_code
_entity_poly.pdbx_strand_id
1 'polypeptide(L)'
;MVGIMLARSVLAIGIFIVCGWTYVLAEQQPAGYISAVRGEVYAINSQGVTRSLKIKDPVAIDDLIVTEEKGRVKLVFQDDTIVTLGEKSRIKLIDYNWSKEQKQGKFKVTINEGLFRIIGGKITKSNPESFVAKTPAASIGIRGSAYAGSVSGKKLSVYLLSGKGIDVTNNKGSVALLQAGLGTTVADANSAPAAARHFDASEIYPIESGASIDNDVTSGGSTIGPNANIVNQATISNSVNVAVGTNNEAHMGSIKIENSEVKGTVVNRATIKNSANVSVGTGNKAIMGSTNIE
;
A
#
# COMPACT_ATOMS: atom_id res chain seq x y z
N MET A 1 67.09 -21.87 69.93
CA MET A 1 66.56 -23.14 70.46
C MET A 1 65.07 -22.92 70.70
N VAL A 2 64.21 -23.59 69.91
CA VAL A 2 62.81 -24.04 70.17
C VAL A 2 61.81 -23.03 70.80
N GLY A 3 60.59 -22.78 70.33
CA GLY A 3 59.76 -23.39 69.29
C GLY A 3 58.34 -22.77 69.22
N ILE A 4 57.72 -22.90 68.03
CA ILE A 4 56.31 -23.16 67.65
C ILE A 4 55.18 -22.78 68.65
N MET A 5 54.19 -21.98 68.21
CA MET A 5 52.74 -22.25 68.42
C MET A 5 51.79 -21.41 67.52
N LEU A 6 51.09 -22.13 66.63
CA LEU A 6 49.65 -22.10 66.32
C LEU A 6 48.93 -20.87 65.71
N ALA A 7 48.71 -20.96 64.39
CA ALA A 7 47.45 -20.93 63.65
C ALA A 7 46.19 -20.24 64.22
N ARG A 8 45.60 -19.31 63.44
CA ARG A 8 44.17 -19.31 63.06
C ARG A 8 43.98 -18.68 61.67
N SER A 9 43.79 -19.52 60.66
CA SER A 9 43.37 -19.10 59.31
C SER A 9 41.86 -18.82 59.31
N VAL A 10 41.46 -17.60 58.96
CA VAL A 10 40.06 -17.27 58.66
C VAL A 10 39.86 -17.42 57.16
N LEU A 11 39.13 -18.46 56.76
CA LEU A 11 38.72 -18.72 55.38
C LEU A 11 37.48 -17.86 55.08
N ALA A 12 37.65 -16.77 54.34
CA ALA A 12 36.53 -15.99 53.81
C ALA A 12 36.05 -16.63 52.50
N ILE A 13 34.88 -17.27 52.54
CA ILE A 13 34.20 -17.83 51.37
C ILE A 13 33.65 -16.66 50.55
N GLY A 14 34.29 -16.37 49.42
CA GLY A 14 33.80 -15.40 48.44
C GLY A 14 32.60 -15.98 47.68
N ILE A 15 31.42 -15.38 47.86
CA ILE A 15 30.25 -15.62 47.02
C ILE A 15 30.51 -14.97 45.65
N PHE A 16 30.73 -15.80 44.63
CA PHE A 16 30.75 -15.36 43.23
C PHE A 16 29.30 -15.18 42.76
N ILE A 17 28.83 -13.93 42.73
CA ILE A 17 27.58 -13.57 42.06
C ILE A 17 27.85 -13.65 40.55
N VAL A 18 27.41 -14.73 39.92
CA VAL A 18 27.34 -14.83 38.47
C VAL A 18 26.18 -13.95 38.01
N CYS A 19 26.46 -12.67 37.74
CA CYS A 19 25.56 -11.80 37.00
C CYS A 19 25.39 -12.39 35.59
N GLY A 20 24.33 -13.17 35.40
CA GLY A 20 23.89 -13.57 34.07
C GLY A 20 23.58 -12.32 33.27
N TRP A 21 24.45 -11.98 32.32
CA TRP A 21 24.16 -10.98 31.31
C TRP A 21 23.04 -11.55 30.44
N THR A 22 21.80 -11.21 30.76
CA THR A 22 20.69 -11.45 29.86
C THR A 22 20.87 -10.52 28.68
N TYR A 23 21.35 -11.05 27.56
CA TYR A 23 21.30 -10.35 26.29
C TYR A 23 19.83 -10.16 25.94
N VAL A 24 19.31 -8.94 26.14
CA VAL A 24 18.05 -8.52 25.53
C VAL A 24 18.33 -8.43 24.04
N LEU A 25 17.97 -9.47 23.30
CA LEU A 25 17.88 -9.37 21.84
C LEU A 25 16.73 -8.40 21.57
N ALA A 26 17.07 -7.20 21.09
CA ALA A 26 16.07 -6.27 20.60
C ALA A 26 15.28 -6.96 19.49
N GLU A 27 14.01 -7.23 19.73
CA GLU A 27 13.12 -7.79 18.73
C GLU A 27 13.01 -6.77 17.60
N GLN A 28 13.64 -7.07 16.46
CA GLN A 28 13.68 -6.17 15.33
C GLN A 28 12.25 -6.05 14.81
N GLN A 29 11.61 -4.90 15.04
CA GLN A 29 10.24 -4.70 14.60
C GLN A 29 10.14 -4.90 13.08
N PRO A 30 9.09 -5.59 12.61
CA PRO A 30 8.91 -5.82 11.19
C PRO A 30 8.76 -4.49 10.45
N ALA A 31 9.32 -4.41 9.25
CA ALA A 31 9.25 -3.20 8.41
C ALA A 31 7.80 -2.85 8.03
N GLY A 32 7.00 -3.89 7.82
CA GLY A 32 5.58 -3.78 7.54
C GLY A 32 4.86 -5.10 7.73
N TYR A 33 3.61 -5.15 7.30
CA TYR A 33 2.78 -6.33 7.38
C TYR A 33 1.90 -6.48 6.15
N ILE A 34 1.42 -7.69 5.93
CA ILE A 34 0.45 -7.99 4.88
C ILE A 34 -0.96 -7.59 5.34
N SER A 35 -1.62 -6.74 4.58
CA SER A 35 -3.00 -6.27 4.86
C SER A 35 -4.06 -6.98 4.01
N ALA A 36 -3.67 -7.52 2.85
CA ALA A 36 -4.54 -8.31 1.99
C ALA A 36 -3.72 -9.27 1.11
N VAL A 37 -4.28 -10.44 0.84
CA VAL A 37 -3.70 -11.49 -0.01
C VAL A 37 -4.81 -12.11 -0.86
N ARG A 38 -4.52 -12.37 -2.14
CA ARG A 38 -5.34 -13.19 -3.03
C ARG A 38 -4.43 -14.08 -3.85
N GLY A 39 -4.84 -15.33 -4.09
CA GLY A 39 -4.03 -16.29 -4.85
C GLY A 39 -2.73 -16.67 -4.13
N GLU A 40 -1.77 -17.18 -4.90
CA GLU A 40 -0.49 -17.65 -4.37
C GLU A 40 0.50 -16.50 -4.20
N VAL A 41 0.87 -16.27 -2.93
CA VAL A 41 1.82 -15.24 -2.53
C VAL A 41 2.75 -15.80 -1.47
N TYR A 42 4.05 -15.56 -1.64
CA TYR A 42 5.07 -16.00 -0.70
C TYR A 42 6.23 -15.02 -0.63
N ALA A 43 7.04 -15.14 0.42
CA ALA A 43 8.27 -14.41 0.60
C ALA A 43 9.46 -15.38 0.64
N ILE A 44 10.57 -14.97 0.04
CA ILE A 44 11.87 -15.65 0.13
C ILE A 44 12.80 -14.74 0.91
N ASN A 45 13.35 -15.21 2.03
CA ASN A 45 14.28 -14.43 2.84
C ASN A 45 15.72 -14.50 2.27
N SER A 46 16.67 -13.81 2.92
CA SER A 46 18.09 -13.79 2.52
C SER A 46 18.79 -15.16 2.54
N GLN A 47 18.23 -16.14 3.25
CA GLN A 47 18.74 -17.51 3.35
C GLN A 47 18.09 -18.44 2.30
N GLY A 48 17.19 -17.93 1.45
CA GLY A 48 16.45 -18.71 0.47
C GLY A 48 15.24 -19.46 1.04
N VAL A 49 14.91 -19.25 2.31
CA VAL A 49 13.75 -19.89 2.95
C VAL A 49 12.47 -19.24 2.42
N THR A 50 11.61 -20.08 1.86
CA THR A 50 10.31 -19.67 1.32
C THR A 50 9.22 -19.83 2.38
N ARG A 51 8.35 -18.82 2.49
CA ARG A 51 7.16 -18.86 3.35
C ARG A 51 5.94 -18.29 2.63
N SER A 52 4.83 -19.01 2.66
CA SER A 52 3.55 -18.48 2.18
C SER A 52 3.12 -17.30 3.05
N LEU A 53 2.61 -16.24 2.43
CA LEU A 53 2.19 -15.03 3.11
C LEU A 53 0.67 -14.99 3.31
N LYS A 54 0.26 -14.64 4.52
CA LYS A 54 -1.13 -14.43 4.94
C LYS A 54 -1.30 -13.04 5.53
N ILE A 55 -2.56 -12.62 5.67
CA ILE A 55 -2.88 -11.35 6.33
C ILE A 55 -2.28 -11.32 7.75
N LYS A 56 -1.70 -10.18 8.13
CA LYS A 56 -0.90 -9.91 9.34
C LYS A 56 0.52 -10.46 9.36
N ASP A 57 0.94 -11.26 8.38
CA ASP A 57 2.32 -11.74 8.36
C ASP A 57 3.31 -10.57 8.19
N PRO A 58 4.49 -10.66 8.83
CA PRO A 58 5.49 -9.60 8.77
C PRO A 58 6.22 -9.59 7.43
N VAL A 59 6.60 -8.38 7.04
CA VAL A 59 7.52 -8.08 5.95
C VAL A 59 8.83 -7.62 6.58
N ALA A 60 9.91 -8.32 6.26
CA ALA A 60 11.25 -8.06 6.75
C ALA A 60 12.13 -7.46 5.64
N ILE A 61 13.20 -6.80 6.06
CA ILE A 61 14.27 -6.38 5.14
C ILE A 61 14.87 -7.64 4.50
N ASP A 62 15.30 -7.52 3.24
CA ASP A 62 15.80 -8.58 2.37
C ASP A 62 14.78 -9.61 1.90
N ASP A 63 13.51 -9.50 2.30
CA ASP A 63 12.47 -10.33 1.71
C ASP A 63 12.29 -10.01 0.21
N LEU A 64 12.31 -11.06 -0.60
CA LEU A 64 11.76 -11.07 -1.94
C LEU A 64 10.31 -11.56 -1.86
N ILE A 65 9.36 -10.65 -2.04
CA ILE A 65 7.93 -10.93 -2.09
C ILE A 65 7.57 -11.31 -3.53
N VAL A 66 6.85 -12.41 -3.64
CA VAL A 66 6.52 -13.07 -4.89
C VAL A 66 5.02 -13.28 -4.99
N THR A 67 4.44 -12.88 -6.11
CA THR A 67 3.07 -13.24 -6.51
C THR A 67 3.11 -14.10 -7.78
N GLU A 68 2.35 -15.19 -7.77
CA GLU A 68 2.21 -16.06 -8.94
C GLU A 68 1.04 -15.62 -9.84
N GLU A 69 0.61 -16.49 -10.74
CA GLU A 69 -0.59 -16.28 -11.55
C GLU A 69 -1.81 -16.03 -10.65
N LYS A 70 -2.56 -14.95 -10.93
CA LYS A 70 -3.67 -14.45 -10.08
C LYS A 70 -3.28 -14.06 -8.65
N GLY A 71 -2.00 -14.14 -8.28
CA GLY A 71 -1.47 -13.74 -6.98
C GLY A 71 -1.49 -12.23 -6.83
N ARG A 72 -1.95 -11.72 -5.68
CA ARG A 72 -1.95 -10.28 -5.36
C ARG A 72 -1.75 -10.07 -3.88
N VAL A 73 -1.03 -9.02 -3.53
CA VAL A 73 -0.75 -8.70 -2.12
C VAL A 73 -0.70 -7.20 -1.86
N LYS A 74 -1.26 -6.77 -0.72
CA LYS A 74 -1.18 -5.39 -0.21
C LYS A 74 -0.32 -5.38 1.05
N LEU A 75 0.80 -4.67 1.00
CA LEU A 75 1.73 -4.47 2.10
C LEU A 75 1.52 -3.08 2.69
N VAL A 76 1.51 -2.99 4.01
CA VAL A 76 1.42 -1.71 4.75
C VAL A 76 2.63 -1.60 5.66
N PHE A 77 3.35 -0.49 5.53
CA PHE A 77 4.56 -0.21 6.30
C PHE A 77 4.28 0.74 7.48
N GLN A 78 5.17 0.78 8.47
CA GLN A 78 4.96 1.58 9.68
C GLN A 78 4.88 3.11 9.44
N ASP A 79 5.43 3.59 8.32
CA ASP A 79 5.33 4.98 7.90
C ASP A 79 4.01 5.30 7.16
N ASP A 80 3.08 4.34 7.07
CA ASP A 80 1.84 4.37 6.28
C ASP A 80 2.06 4.28 4.75
N THR A 81 3.26 3.91 4.29
CA THR A 81 3.44 3.57 2.87
C THR A 81 2.67 2.28 2.56
N ILE A 82 1.95 2.29 1.44
CA ILE A 82 1.22 1.12 0.93
C ILE A 82 1.85 0.68 -0.37
N VAL A 83 2.21 -0.60 -0.46
CA VAL A 83 2.68 -1.23 -1.69
C VAL A 83 1.71 -2.33 -2.07
N THR A 84 1.16 -2.27 -3.27
CA THR A 84 0.28 -3.31 -3.81
C THR A 84 0.95 -3.95 -5.00
N LEU A 85 0.93 -5.28 -5.05
CA LEU A 85 1.48 -6.07 -6.14
C LEU A 85 0.36 -6.84 -6.82
N GLY A 86 0.37 -6.79 -8.15
CA GLY A 86 -0.49 -7.61 -8.99
C GLY A 86 0.10 -8.99 -9.27
N GLU A 87 -0.48 -9.68 -10.25
CA GLU A 87 0.02 -10.98 -10.70
C GLU A 87 1.47 -10.93 -11.20
N LYS A 88 2.18 -12.06 -11.09
CA LYS A 88 3.53 -12.24 -11.64
C LYS A 88 4.52 -11.15 -11.21
N SER A 89 4.44 -10.75 -9.95
CA SER A 89 5.28 -9.69 -9.40
C SER A 89 6.42 -10.25 -8.55
N ARG A 90 7.53 -9.53 -8.58
CA ARG A 90 8.75 -9.83 -7.81
C ARG A 90 9.28 -8.52 -7.24
N ILE A 91 9.19 -8.34 -5.93
CA ILE A 91 9.65 -7.12 -5.26
C ILE A 91 10.53 -7.47 -4.07
N LYS A 92 11.69 -6.82 -3.97
CA LYS A 92 12.62 -7.00 -2.85
C LYS A 92 12.68 -5.75 -1.99
N LEU A 93 12.43 -5.89 -0.69
CA LEU A 93 12.67 -4.81 0.27
C LEU A 93 14.16 -4.73 0.60
N ILE A 94 14.80 -3.61 0.26
CA ILE A 94 16.26 -3.46 0.37
C ILE A 94 16.65 -2.77 1.68
N ASP A 95 15.93 -1.73 2.06
CA ASP A 95 16.23 -0.92 3.23
C ASP A 95 14.93 -0.28 3.71
N TYR A 96 14.67 -0.39 5.00
CA TYR A 96 13.53 0.26 5.61
C TYR A 96 13.86 0.66 7.04
N ASN A 97 13.59 1.92 7.37
CA ASN A 97 13.52 2.37 8.75
C ASN A 97 12.59 3.58 8.83
N TRP A 98 11.96 3.74 9.99
CA TRP A 98 11.10 4.87 10.28
C TRP A 98 11.19 5.19 11.77
N SER A 99 11.53 6.44 12.10
CA SER A 99 11.41 6.98 13.45
C SER A 99 10.24 7.95 13.50
N LYS A 100 9.26 7.65 14.34
CA LYS A 100 8.09 8.49 14.56
C LYS A 100 8.47 9.79 15.28
N GLU A 101 9.47 9.73 16.16
CA GLU A 101 9.98 10.83 16.97
C GLU A 101 10.72 11.84 16.08
N GLN A 102 11.64 11.35 15.25
CA GLN A 102 12.45 12.19 14.37
C GLN A 102 11.72 12.56 13.07
N LYS A 103 10.61 11.88 12.76
CA LYS A 103 9.87 11.99 11.49
C LYS A 103 10.75 11.76 10.26
N GLN A 104 11.75 10.91 10.42
CA GLN A 104 12.75 10.56 9.42
C GLN A 104 12.76 9.05 9.22
N GLY A 105 13.16 8.63 8.02
CA GLY A 105 13.24 7.24 7.66
C GLY A 105 13.94 7.03 6.33
N LYS A 106 14.03 5.79 5.90
CA LYS A 106 14.43 5.39 4.55
C LYS A 106 13.50 4.30 4.06
N PHE A 107 13.21 4.32 2.77
CA PHE A 107 12.43 3.29 2.10
C PHE A 107 13.08 3.00 0.76
N LYS A 108 13.73 1.84 0.64
CA LYS A 108 14.32 1.38 -0.62
C LYS A 108 13.75 0.03 -0.99
N VAL A 109 13.25 -0.05 -2.20
CA VAL A 109 12.63 -1.25 -2.74
C VAL A 109 13.08 -1.48 -4.17
N THR A 110 13.23 -2.74 -4.57
CA THR A 110 13.53 -3.12 -5.95
C THR A 110 12.34 -3.87 -6.51
N ILE A 111 11.79 -3.41 -7.62
CA ILE A 111 10.70 -4.04 -8.36
C ILE A 111 11.33 -4.67 -9.60
N ASN A 112 11.40 -5.99 -9.61
CA ASN A 112 12.07 -6.75 -10.67
C ASN A 112 11.14 -7.04 -11.84
N GLU A 113 9.87 -7.33 -11.54
CA GLU A 113 8.86 -7.72 -12.53
C GLU A 113 7.45 -7.52 -11.97
N GLY A 114 6.48 -7.38 -12.87
CA GLY A 114 5.06 -7.41 -12.57
C GLY A 114 4.42 -6.05 -12.43
N LEU A 115 3.22 -6.05 -11.86
CA LEU A 115 2.36 -4.87 -11.71
C LEU A 115 2.47 -4.37 -10.27
N PHE A 116 2.58 -3.06 -10.11
CA PHE A 116 2.71 -2.48 -8.78
C PHE A 116 1.97 -1.15 -8.67
N ARG A 117 1.54 -0.86 -7.46
CA ARG A 117 1.03 0.44 -7.04
C ARG A 117 1.66 0.82 -5.71
N ILE A 118 2.16 2.05 -5.62
CA ILE A 118 2.80 2.57 -4.42
C ILE A 118 2.14 3.87 -4.03
N ILE A 119 1.68 3.93 -2.78
CA ILE A 119 1.13 5.13 -2.16
C ILE A 119 2.10 5.54 -1.06
N GLY A 120 2.71 6.71 -1.21
CA GLY A 120 3.72 7.22 -0.29
C GLY A 120 3.15 7.56 1.09
N GLY A 121 3.82 7.04 2.12
CA GLY A 121 3.55 7.35 3.52
C GLY A 121 4.25 8.63 3.99
N LYS A 122 4.49 8.69 5.30
CA LYS A 122 5.08 9.83 6.00
C LYS A 122 6.49 10.16 5.51
N ILE A 123 7.32 9.16 5.18
CA ILE A 123 8.69 9.37 4.67
C ILE A 123 8.65 10.24 3.41
N THR A 124 7.74 9.92 2.49
CA THR A 124 7.63 10.62 1.20
C THR A 124 7.14 12.07 1.32
N LYS A 125 6.54 12.43 2.45
CA LYS A 125 6.04 13.77 2.75
C LYS A 125 7.09 14.61 3.49
N SER A 126 7.84 14.00 4.42
CA SER A 126 8.85 14.70 5.23
C SER A 126 10.24 14.73 4.59
N ASN A 127 10.67 13.63 3.97
CA ASN A 127 11.96 13.52 3.31
C ASN A 127 11.85 12.69 2.00
N PRO A 128 11.35 13.29 0.90
CA PRO A 128 11.16 12.60 -0.38
C PRO A 128 12.39 11.85 -0.89
N GLU A 129 13.59 12.41 -0.70
CA GLU A 129 14.88 11.84 -1.14
C GLU A 129 15.23 10.52 -0.45
N SER A 130 14.59 10.22 0.68
CA SER A 130 14.78 8.97 1.43
C SER A 130 13.99 7.79 0.85
N PHE A 131 13.09 8.03 -0.11
CA PHE A 131 12.34 7.00 -0.79
C PHE A 131 12.91 6.75 -2.19
N VAL A 132 13.25 5.49 -2.49
CA VAL A 132 13.69 5.08 -3.83
C VAL A 132 13.10 3.72 -4.18
N ALA A 133 12.32 3.67 -5.27
CA ALA A 133 11.95 2.42 -5.92
C ALA A 133 12.84 2.18 -7.14
N LYS A 134 13.56 1.07 -7.18
CA LYS A 134 14.43 0.70 -8.30
C LYS A 134 13.74 -0.32 -9.20
N THR A 135 13.95 -0.20 -10.50
CA THR A 135 13.55 -1.18 -11.51
C THR A 135 14.77 -1.50 -12.39
N PRO A 136 14.71 -2.52 -13.26
CA PRO A 136 15.77 -2.75 -14.24
C PRO A 136 16.02 -1.56 -15.17
N ALA A 137 15.02 -0.71 -15.44
CA ALA A 137 15.11 0.38 -16.41
C ALA A 137 15.52 1.73 -15.80
N ALA A 138 15.01 2.02 -14.60
CA ALA A 138 15.13 3.32 -13.96
C ALA A 138 14.87 3.26 -12.44
N SER A 139 15.23 4.33 -11.74
CA SER A 139 14.82 4.60 -10.36
C SER A 139 13.68 5.61 -10.33
N ILE A 140 12.77 5.43 -9.37
CA ILE A 140 11.59 6.26 -9.17
C ILE A 140 11.68 6.89 -7.78
N GLY A 141 11.77 8.22 -7.75
CA GLY A 141 11.60 9.04 -6.55
C GLY A 141 10.15 9.48 -6.41
N ILE A 142 9.69 9.71 -5.18
CA ILE A 142 8.29 10.05 -4.88
C ILE A 142 8.19 11.25 -3.95
N ARG A 143 7.28 12.18 -4.25
CA ARG A 143 7.05 13.38 -3.44
C ARG A 143 5.61 13.39 -2.91
N GLY A 144 5.36 12.71 -1.79
CA GLY A 144 4.04 12.65 -1.15
C GLY A 144 2.91 12.24 -2.11
N SER A 145 3.16 11.23 -2.94
CA SER A 145 2.34 10.89 -4.11
C SER A 145 1.89 9.45 -4.10
N ALA A 146 0.99 9.12 -5.03
CA ALA A 146 0.66 7.75 -5.39
C ALA A 146 0.96 7.55 -6.88
N TYR A 147 1.51 6.39 -7.22
CA TYR A 147 1.78 6.01 -8.61
C TYR A 147 1.58 4.52 -8.81
N ALA A 148 1.36 4.13 -10.06
CA ALA A 148 1.26 2.73 -10.45
C ALA A 148 2.06 2.50 -11.73
N GLY A 149 2.46 1.26 -11.93
CA GLY A 149 3.27 0.88 -13.08
C GLY A 149 3.38 -0.61 -13.29
N SER A 150 4.07 -0.94 -14.36
CA SER A 150 4.41 -2.30 -14.75
C SER A 150 5.89 -2.39 -15.09
N VAL A 151 6.54 -3.45 -14.62
CA VAL A 151 7.85 -3.90 -15.13
C VAL A 151 7.63 -5.19 -15.91
N SER A 152 8.02 -5.18 -17.19
CA SER A 152 7.98 -6.38 -18.03
C SER A 152 9.33 -6.54 -18.71
N GLY A 153 10.10 -7.54 -18.26
CA GLY A 153 11.49 -7.72 -18.63
C GLY A 153 12.32 -6.48 -18.25
N LYS A 154 12.76 -5.72 -19.25
CA LYS A 154 13.55 -4.48 -19.06
C LYS A 154 12.72 -3.21 -19.18
N LYS A 155 11.47 -3.30 -19.60
CA LYS A 155 10.61 -2.14 -19.84
C LYS A 155 9.89 -1.72 -18.56
N LEU A 156 9.92 -0.43 -18.29
CA LEU A 156 9.10 0.22 -17.27
C LEU A 156 8.02 1.07 -17.95
N SER A 157 6.77 0.91 -17.51
CA SER A 157 5.69 1.87 -17.75
C SER A 157 5.18 2.34 -16.39
N VAL A 158 5.10 3.65 -16.16
CA VAL A 158 4.69 4.21 -14.87
C VAL A 158 3.94 5.51 -15.06
N TYR A 159 2.93 5.76 -14.22
CA TYR A 159 2.18 7.01 -14.23
C TYR A 159 1.79 7.46 -12.82
N LEU A 160 1.60 8.77 -12.69
CA LEU A 160 1.18 9.41 -11.46
C LEU A 160 -0.33 9.25 -11.27
N LEU A 161 -0.74 8.74 -10.10
CA LEU A 161 -2.14 8.65 -9.71
C LEU A 161 -2.61 9.92 -9.01
N SER A 162 -1.82 10.42 -8.07
CA SER A 162 -2.13 11.61 -7.28
C SER A 162 -0.91 12.13 -6.54
N GLY A 163 -1.01 13.35 -5.99
CA GLY A 163 0.04 13.98 -5.18
C GLY A 163 0.89 14.98 -5.96
N LYS A 164 2.06 15.32 -5.41
CA LYS A 164 2.94 16.39 -5.96
C LYS A 164 3.79 15.95 -7.15
N GLY A 165 4.00 14.65 -7.32
CA GLY A 165 4.72 14.07 -8.44
C GLY A 165 5.69 12.95 -8.09
N ILE A 166 6.20 12.33 -9.16
CA ILE A 166 7.28 11.34 -9.14
C ILE A 166 8.36 11.73 -10.15
N ASP A 167 9.60 11.37 -9.83
CA ASP A 167 10.76 11.57 -10.70
C ASP A 167 11.26 10.22 -11.18
N VAL A 168 11.30 10.00 -12.50
CA VAL A 168 11.78 8.75 -13.11
C VAL A 168 13.12 9.02 -13.76
N THR A 169 14.18 8.37 -13.26
CA THR A 169 15.56 8.72 -13.61
C THR A 169 16.42 7.50 -13.88
N ASN A 170 17.26 7.58 -14.91
CA ASN A 170 18.39 6.68 -15.13
C ASN A 170 19.62 7.48 -15.61
N ASN A 171 20.68 6.79 -16.01
CA ASN A 171 21.92 7.43 -16.46
C ASN A 171 21.80 8.14 -17.82
N LYS A 172 20.68 8.01 -18.53
CA LYS A 172 20.42 8.66 -19.82
C LYS A 172 19.55 9.90 -19.70
N GLY A 173 18.83 10.06 -18.59
CA GLY A 173 18.00 11.23 -18.37
C GLY A 173 17.03 11.07 -17.22
N SER A 174 16.20 12.09 -17.04
CA SER A 174 15.17 12.16 -16.01
C SER A 174 13.91 12.78 -16.60
N VAL A 175 12.76 12.34 -16.11
CA VAL A 175 11.45 12.95 -16.39
C VAL A 175 10.66 13.05 -15.10
N ALA A 176 10.08 14.22 -14.86
CA ALA A 176 9.18 14.47 -13.75
C ALA A 176 7.72 14.34 -14.20
N LEU A 177 6.92 13.60 -13.45
CA LEU A 177 5.48 13.49 -13.64
C LEU A 177 4.80 14.28 -12.53
N LEU A 178 4.22 15.43 -12.87
CA LEU A 178 3.73 16.41 -11.89
C LEU A 178 2.19 16.54 -11.85
N GLN A 179 1.49 15.89 -12.77
CA GLN A 179 0.03 15.93 -12.86
C GLN A 179 -0.53 14.51 -12.94
N ALA A 180 -1.64 14.28 -12.24
CA ALA A 180 -2.30 12.98 -12.23
C ALA A 180 -2.68 12.55 -13.66
N GLY A 181 -2.50 11.28 -13.97
CA GLY A 181 -2.68 10.72 -15.31
C GLY A 181 -1.49 10.89 -16.25
N LEU A 182 -0.47 11.70 -15.91
CA LEU A 182 0.79 11.72 -16.66
C LEU A 182 1.61 10.47 -16.35
N GLY A 183 2.15 9.87 -17.40
CA GLY A 183 3.05 8.74 -17.35
C GLY A 183 4.25 8.89 -18.27
N THR A 184 5.17 7.95 -18.12
CA THR A 184 6.34 7.78 -18.97
C THR A 184 6.64 6.29 -19.13
N THR A 185 7.32 5.98 -20.23
CA THR A 185 7.86 4.64 -20.49
C THR A 185 9.38 4.72 -20.61
N VAL A 186 10.07 3.73 -20.05
CA VAL A 186 11.51 3.54 -20.18
C VAL A 186 11.70 2.17 -20.83
N ALA A 187 12.25 2.12 -22.05
CA ALA A 187 12.38 0.87 -22.79
C ALA A 187 13.35 -0.11 -22.11
N ASP A 188 14.47 0.41 -21.60
CA ASP A 188 15.49 -0.30 -20.85
C ASP A 188 16.44 0.68 -20.13
N ALA A 189 17.44 0.15 -19.42
CA ALA A 189 18.45 0.94 -18.71
C ALA A 189 19.32 1.85 -19.60
N ASN A 190 19.34 1.62 -20.93
CA ASN A 190 20.16 2.35 -21.88
C ASN A 190 19.36 3.40 -22.67
N SER A 191 18.06 3.50 -22.40
CA SER A 191 17.14 4.43 -23.04
C SER A 191 16.69 5.47 -22.02
N ALA A 192 16.71 6.76 -22.38
CA ALA A 192 16.18 7.80 -21.51
C ALA A 192 14.67 7.59 -21.29
N PRO A 193 14.13 7.98 -20.12
CA PRO A 193 12.69 8.05 -19.94
C PRO A 193 12.05 8.91 -21.02
N ALA A 194 10.96 8.43 -21.62
CA ALA A 194 10.21 9.20 -22.60
C ALA A 194 9.62 10.47 -21.99
N ALA A 195 9.35 11.48 -22.82
CA ALA A 195 8.68 12.68 -22.37
C ALA A 195 7.33 12.35 -21.69
N ALA A 196 7.00 13.10 -20.64
CA ALA A 196 5.76 12.93 -19.91
C ALA A 196 4.56 13.14 -20.85
N ARG A 197 3.60 12.21 -20.81
CA ARG A 197 2.34 12.31 -21.55
C ARG A 197 1.21 11.68 -20.76
N HIS A 198 -0.03 12.01 -21.09
CA HIS A 198 -1.15 11.24 -20.56
C HIS A 198 -1.10 9.80 -21.06
N PHE A 199 -1.32 8.86 -20.16
CA PHE A 199 -1.56 7.47 -20.53
C PHE A 199 -3.04 7.29 -20.86
N ASP A 200 -3.31 6.55 -21.93
CA ASP A 200 -4.68 6.25 -22.33
C ASP A 200 -5.27 5.15 -21.45
N ALA A 201 -6.61 5.02 -21.47
CA ALA A 201 -7.31 4.02 -20.67
C ALA A 201 -6.80 2.58 -20.93
N SER A 202 -6.39 2.26 -22.16
CA SER A 202 -5.81 0.95 -22.52
C SER A 202 -4.45 0.68 -21.87
N GLU A 203 -3.70 1.72 -21.50
CA GLU A 203 -2.42 1.58 -20.81
C GLU A 203 -2.59 1.52 -19.29
N ILE A 204 -3.56 2.26 -18.76
CA ILE A 204 -3.88 2.32 -17.33
C ILE A 204 -4.62 1.05 -16.88
N TYR A 205 -5.62 0.62 -17.66
CA TYR A 205 -6.53 -0.45 -17.26
C TYR A 205 -5.82 -1.76 -16.87
N PRO A 206 -4.84 -2.28 -17.63
CA PRO A 206 -4.13 -3.50 -17.24
C PRO A 206 -3.34 -3.36 -15.93
N ILE A 207 -2.82 -2.15 -15.64
CA ILE A 207 -2.04 -1.89 -14.44
C ILE A 207 -2.96 -1.84 -13.21
N GLU A 208 -4.03 -1.05 -13.26
CA GLU A 208 -4.97 -0.94 -12.12
C GLU A 208 -5.76 -2.22 -11.91
N SER A 209 -6.33 -2.80 -12.97
CA SER A 209 -7.11 -4.04 -12.86
C SER A 209 -6.25 -5.24 -12.49
N GLY A 210 -4.95 -5.23 -12.83
CA GLY A 210 -4.01 -6.28 -12.48
C GLY A 210 -3.39 -6.12 -11.09
N ALA A 211 -3.40 -4.92 -10.52
CA ALA A 211 -2.94 -4.63 -9.16
C ALA A 211 -4.07 -4.50 -8.12
N SER A 212 -5.34 -4.41 -8.54
CA SER A 212 -6.48 -4.29 -7.61
C SER A 212 -6.60 -5.52 -6.69
N ILE A 213 -6.83 -5.28 -5.40
CA ILE A 213 -7.13 -6.33 -4.42
C ILE A 213 -8.41 -5.91 -3.74
N ASP A 214 -9.37 -6.82 -3.68
CA ASP A 214 -10.76 -6.56 -3.28
C ASP A 214 -10.93 -6.06 -1.81
N ASN A 215 -9.82 -5.87 -1.08
CA ASN A 215 -9.70 -5.28 0.26
C ASN A 215 -9.24 -3.81 0.26
N ASP A 216 -9.43 -3.08 -0.84
CA ASP A 216 -9.41 -1.62 -0.80
C ASP A 216 -10.83 -1.14 -0.45
N VAL A 217 -10.98 -0.05 0.31
CA VAL A 217 -12.27 0.57 0.69
C VAL A 217 -13.11 1.00 -0.55
N THR A 218 -12.61 0.72 -1.74
CA THR A 218 -13.13 1.04 -3.06
C THR A 218 -13.70 -0.18 -3.81
N SER A 219 -13.58 -1.40 -3.28
CA SER A 219 -14.15 -2.62 -3.88
C SER A 219 -15.11 -3.29 -2.89
N GLY A 220 -16.37 -3.46 -3.30
CA GLY A 220 -17.36 -4.20 -2.51
C GLY A 220 -16.82 -5.57 -2.12
N GLY A 221 -16.95 -5.93 -0.85
CA GLY A 221 -16.29 -7.13 -0.28
C GLY A 221 -15.70 -6.94 1.11
N SER A 222 -15.48 -5.68 1.53
CA SER A 222 -14.63 -5.35 2.69
C SER A 222 -15.41 -5.02 3.97
N THR A 223 -14.76 -5.16 5.14
CA THR A 223 -15.34 -4.68 6.41
C THR A 223 -15.11 -3.18 6.60
N ILE A 224 -16.18 -2.39 6.72
CA ILE A 224 -16.14 -1.00 7.20
C ILE A 224 -16.00 -1.05 8.72
N GLY A 225 -14.80 -0.77 9.23
CA GLY A 225 -14.44 -0.96 10.64
C GLY A 225 -15.21 -0.08 11.64
N PRO A 226 -15.19 -0.42 12.95
CA PRO A 226 -16.01 0.21 13.98
C PRO A 226 -15.76 1.70 14.21
N ASN A 227 -14.59 2.22 13.83
CA ASN A 227 -14.24 3.64 13.91
C ASN A 227 -14.40 4.39 12.57
N ALA A 228 -14.90 3.73 11.53
CA ALA A 228 -15.11 4.34 10.23
C ALA A 228 -16.42 5.13 10.21
N ASN A 229 -16.37 6.34 9.64
CA ASN A 229 -17.53 7.21 9.43
C ASN A 229 -17.71 7.46 7.94
N ILE A 230 -18.80 6.98 7.37
CA ILE A 230 -19.20 7.30 5.99
C ILE A 230 -20.29 8.36 6.10
N VAL A 231 -19.99 9.57 5.62
CA VAL A 231 -20.93 10.70 5.74
C VAL A 231 -21.18 11.31 4.37
N ASN A 232 -22.42 11.27 3.91
CA ASN A 232 -22.90 12.03 2.76
C ASN A 232 -23.82 13.17 3.24
N GLN A 233 -23.58 14.39 2.76
CA GLN A 233 -24.41 15.57 3.04
C GLN A 233 -24.86 16.18 1.72
N ALA A 234 -25.97 15.69 1.17
CA ALA A 234 -26.47 16.12 -0.13
C ALA A 234 -27.55 17.19 0.01
N THR A 235 -27.47 18.27 -0.78
CA THR A 235 -28.58 19.19 -1.00
C THR A 235 -29.00 19.11 -2.46
N ILE A 236 -30.21 18.64 -2.71
CA ILE A 236 -30.76 18.44 -4.06
C ILE A 236 -31.91 19.42 -4.22
N SER A 237 -31.87 20.25 -5.26
CA SER A 237 -32.88 21.28 -5.52
C SER A 237 -33.17 21.36 -7.01
N ASN A 238 -34.45 21.46 -7.39
CA ASN A 238 -34.88 21.62 -8.78
C ASN A 238 -34.28 20.57 -9.74
N SER A 239 -34.13 19.32 -9.28
CA SER A 239 -33.40 18.27 -10.02
C SER A 239 -34.32 17.10 -10.38
N VAL A 240 -33.98 16.37 -11.45
CA VAL A 240 -34.68 15.15 -11.84
C VAL A 240 -33.69 14.00 -11.93
N ASN A 241 -33.93 12.93 -11.17
CA ASN A 241 -33.20 11.67 -11.27
C ASN A 241 -34.05 10.66 -12.05
N VAL A 242 -33.60 10.19 -13.22
CA VAL A 242 -34.41 9.34 -14.10
C VAL A 242 -33.67 8.08 -14.54
N ALA A 243 -34.30 6.92 -14.37
CA ALA A 243 -33.88 5.65 -14.96
C ALA A 243 -34.93 5.18 -16.00
N VAL A 244 -34.56 5.13 -17.28
CA VAL A 244 -35.48 4.77 -18.39
C VAL A 244 -34.93 3.59 -19.18
N GLY A 245 -35.79 2.62 -19.53
CA GLY A 245 -35.42 1.44 -20.34
C GLY A 245 -35.56 0.13 -19.57
N THR A 246 -34.69 -0.84 -19.82
CA THR A 246 -34.66 -2.11 -19.06
C THR A 246 -33.38 -2.22 -18.24
N ASN A 247 -33.48 -2.57 -16.96
CA ASN A 247 -32.35 -2.78 -16.03
C ASN A 247 -31.41 -1.58 -15.82
N ASN A 248 -31.96 -0.37 -15.68
CA ASN A 248 -31.19 0.86 -15.45
C ASN A 248 -31.27 1.29 -13.98
N GLU A 249 -30.15 1.75 -13.42
CA GLU A 249 -30.11 2.36 -12.09
C GLU A 249 -29.70 3.84 -12.18
N ALA A 250 -30.45 4.72 -11.53
CA ALA A 250 -30.13 6.14 -11.40
C ALA A 250 -30.03 6.52 -9.92
N HIS A 251 -28.91 7.10 -9.50
CA HIS A 251 -28.59 7.38 -8.09
C HIS A 251 -28.31 8.88 -7.89
N MET A 252 -29.00 9.52 -6.93
CA MET A 252 -28.82 10.94 -6.64
C MET A 252 -28.74 11.21 -5.13
N GLY A 253 -27.58 11.69 -4.64
CA GLY A 253 -27.36 11.98 -3.22
C GLY A 253 -27.53 10.77 -2.30
N SER A 254 -27.20 9.57 -2.78
CA SER A 254 -27.29 8.31 -2.04
C SER A 254 -25.91 7.75 -1.65
N ILE A 255 -25.90 6.89 -0.64
CA ILE A 255 -24.77 6.02 -0.29
C ILE A 255 -25.16 4.58 -0.69
N LYS A 256 -24.34 3.92 -1.52
CA LYS A 256 -24.48 2.49 -1.86
C LYS A 256 -23.27 1.74 -1.34
N ILE A 257 -23.48 0.71 -0.53
CA ILE A 257 -22.46 -0.19 0.00
C ILE A 257 -22.88 -1.60 -0.42
N GLU A 258 -22.04 -2.28 -1.18
CA GLU A 258 -22.31 -3.63 -1.68
C GLU A 258 -21.26 -4.62 -1.18
N ASN A 259 -21.71 -5.84 -0.89
CA ASN A 259 -20.89 -6.98 -0.52
C ASN A 259 -20.00 -6.71 0.71
N SER A 260 -20.39 -5.80 1.60
CA SER A 260 -19.47 -5.27 2.62
C SER A 260 -20.09 -5.36 4.02
N GLU A 261 -19.29 -5.77 5.01
CA GLU A 261 -19.72 -5.84 6.41
C GLU A 261 -19.55 -4.47 7.08
N VAL A 262 -20.64 -3.83 7.51
CA VAL A 262 -20.59 -2.50 8.13
C VAL A 262 -20.59 -2.60 9.65
N LYS A 263 -19.45 -2.30 10.28
CA LYS A 263 -19.29 -2.19 11.74
C LYS A 263 -19.20 -0.75 12.24
N GLY A 264 -18.95 0.20 11.34
CA GLY A 264 -18.85 1.64 11.61
C GLY A 264 -20.18 2.39 11.46
N THR A 265 -20.11 3.73 11.42
CA THR A 265 -21.30 4.59 11.29
C THR A 265 -21.47 5.06 9.84
N VAL A 266 -22.70 4.96 9.33
CA VAL A 266 -23.09 5.48 8.01
C VAL A 266 -24.17 6.54 8.20
N VAL A 267 -23.90 7.77 7.78
CA VAL A 267 -24.82 8.90 7.87
C VAL A 267 -25.06 9.46 6.47
N ASN A 268 -26.28 9.37 5.97
CA ASN A 268 -26.73 10.16 4.83
C ASN A 268 -27.67 11.27 5.31
N ARG A 269 -27.27 12.52 5.12
CA ARG A 269 -28.07 13.71 5.39
C ARG A 269 -28.43 14.37 4.07
N ALA A 270 -29.53 13.94 3.46
CA ALA A 270 -30.04 14.51 2.22
C ALA A 270 -31.15 15.55 2.49
N THR A 271 -31.00 16.76 1.94
CA THR A 271 -32.03 17.80 1.91
C THR A 271 -32.53 17.93 0.48
N ILE A 272 -33.79 17.55 0.22
CA ILE A 272 -34.36 17.50 -1.13
C ILE A 272 -35.48 18.54 -1.25
N LYS A 273 -35.41 19.39 -2.28
CA LYS A 273 -36.42 20.41 -2.58
C LYS A 273 -36.79 20.36 -4.06
N ASN A 274 -38.09 20.47 -4.36
CA ASN A 274 -38.61 20.58 -5.73
C ASN A 274 -37.92 19.64 -6.74
N SER A 275 -37.78 18.35 -6.40
CA SER A 275 -37.03 17.39 -7.22
C SER A 275 -37.86 16.13 -7.46
N ALA A 276 -37.65 15.48 -8.60
CA ALA A 276 -38.39 14.29 -9.02
C ALA A 276 -37.44 13.09 -9.18
N ASN A 277 -37.90 11.91 -8.76
CA ASN A 277 -37.16 10.65 -8.88
C ASN A 277 -38.06 9.65 -9.62
N VAL A 278 -37.70 9.32 -10.86
CA VAL A 278 -38.62 8.72 -11.83
C VAL A 278 -37.98 7.47 -12.45
N SER A 279 -38.69 6.33 -12.41
CA SER A 279 -38.27 5.08 -13.06
C SER A 279 -39.31 4.62 -14.07
N VAL A 280 -38.91 4.38 -15.33
CA VAL A 280 -39.82 3.99 -16.42
C VAL A 280 -39.26 2.79 -17.19
N GLY A 281 -39.97 1.66 -17.17
CA GLY A 281 -39.60 0.40 -17.83
C GLY A 281 -39.34 -0.74 -16.83
N THR A 282 -38.79 -1.86 -17.29
CA THR A 282 -38.70 -3.10 -16.49
C THR A 282 -37.36 -3.21 -15.77
N GLY A 283 -37.37 -3.51 -14.47
CA GLY A 283 -36.13 -3.74 -13.70
C GLY A 283 -35.33 -2.47 -13.37
N ASN A 284 -35.91 -1.28 -13.54
CA ASN A 284 -35.21 -0.03 -13.26
C ASN A 284 -35.31 0.36 -11.77
N LYS A 285 -34.25 0.97 -11.24
CA LYS A 285 -34.22 1.56 -9.90
C LYS A 285 -33.82 3.04 -10.00
N ALA A 286 -34.70 3.95 -9.60
CA ALA A 286 -34.35 5.36 -9.40
C ALA A 286 -34.27 5.63 -7.89
N ILE A 287 -33.11 6.05 -7.41
CA ILE A 287 -32.76 6.11 -5.99
C ILE A 287 -32.27 7.53 -5.66
N MET A 288 -32.93 8.19 -4.71
CA MET A 288 -32.61 9.57 -4.31
C MET A 288 -32.55 9.71 -2.79
N GLY A 289 -31.46 10.27 -2.27
CA GLY A 289 -31.32 10.56 -0.84
C GLY A 289 -31.28 9.34 0.08
N SER A 290 -30.87 8.16 -0.40
CA SER A 290 -30.95 6.91 0.35
C SER A 290 -29.60 6.41 0.88
N THR A 291 -29.64 5.45 1.80
CA THR A 291 -28.51 4.59 2.13
C THR A 291 -28.92 3.16 1.82
N ASN A 292 -28.23 2.51 0.88
CA ASN A 292 -28.46 1.10 0.54
C ASN A 292 -27.24 0.28 0.94
N ILE A 293 -27.44 -0.72 1.80
CA ILE A 293 -26.40 -1.64 2.28
C ILE A 293 -26.87 -3.04 1.91
N GLU A 294 -26.21 -3.64 0.92
CA GLU A 294 -26.51 -4.96 0.37
C GLU A 294 -25.32 -5.92 0.51
#